data_AF-A0AB39SE44-F1
#
_entry.id   AF-A0AB39SE44-F1
#
_cell.length_a   1.000
_cell.length_b   1.000
_cell.length_c   1.000
_cell.angle_alpha   90.00
_cell.angle_beta   90.00
_cell.angle_gamma   90.00
#
_symmetry.space_group_name_H-M   'P 1'
#
loop_
_entity.id
_entity.type
_entity.pdbx_description
1 polymer ?
#
loop_
_entity_poly.entity_id
_entity_poly.type
_entity_poly.pdbx_seq_one_letter_code
_entity_poly.pdbx_strand_id
1 'polypeptide(L)'
;MNETAPLRARAEIDLAALRANVRTLRAHAPSAALMAVVKSDAYGHGAVPCARAAREAGATWLGTATPEEALALRAAGLPGRIMCWLWTPGGPWAQAIEADLDVSVSGMWALREVVAAAQAVGAPARVQLKADTGLGRNGCRPDDWPELVGEALSAEARGLITVTGLWSHFACADEPGHPSIQAQLTRFREMVAYAEEQGVRPEVRHIANSPATLTLPESHFDLVRTGIAVYGISPSPELGTPADFGLRPVMTLTASLALVKHVPGGHGVSYGHHYTTPGATTLGLVPVGYADGIPRHASGTGPVLVGGKWRTVAGRVAMDQFVVDLGGDEPPAGTEAVLFGPGDRGEPTAEDWGRAAGTIAYEIVTRIGTRVPRVYVNVNEEQDG
;
A
#
# COMPACT_ATOMS: atom_id res chain seq x y z
N MET A 1 -2.43 36.58 3.20
CA MET A 1 -2.63 35.13 3.36
C MET A 1 -3.13 34.64 2.02
N ASN A 2 -2.32 33.89 1.27
CA ASN A 2 -2.72 33.37 -0.04
C ASN A 2 -3.77 32.28 0.19
N GLU A 3 -5.05 32.67 0.24
CA GLU A 3 -6.18 31.74 0.16
C GLU A 3 -6.17 31.13 -1.24
N THR A 4 -5.56 29.96 -1.36
CA THR A 4 -5.78 29.09 -2.50
C THR A 4 -7.28 28.76 -2.56
N ALA A 5 -7.91 29.00 -3.70
CA ALA A 5 -9.32 28.70 -3.91
C ALA A 5 -9.63 27.26 -3.49
N PRO A 6 -10.80 26.99 -2.87
CA PRO A 6 -11.15 25.65 -2.40
C PRO A 6 -11.13 24.66 -3.58
N LEU A 7 -10.30 23.63 -3.46
CA LEU A 7 -10.25 22.54 -4.43
C LEU A 7 -11.56 21.73 -4.33
N ARG A 8 -12.04 21.23 -5.47
CA ARG A 8 -13.16 20.28 -5.53
C ARG A 8 -12.97 19.14 -4.52
N ALA A 9 -11.79 18.53 -4.53
CA ALA A 9 -11.32 17.54 -3.58
C ALA A 9 -9.79 17.46 -3.60
N ARG A 10 -9.19 16.94 -2.52
CA ARG A 10 -7.76 16.63 -2.44
C ARG A 10 -7.50 15.43 -1.53
N ALA A 11 -6.44 14.69 -1.83
CA ALA A 11 -5.82 13.75 -0.92
C ALA A 11 -4.54 14.41 -0.39
N GLU A 12 -4.59 14.91 0.85
CA GLU A 12 -3.43 15.49 1.52
C GLU A 12 -2.57 14.39 2.11
N ILE A 13 -1.27 14.40 1.82
CA ILE A 13 -0.31 13.35 2.16
C ILE A 13 0.75 13.95 3.09
N ASP A 14 0.72 13.58 4.37
CA ASP A 14 1.66 14.06 5.38
C ASP A 14 2.96 13.25 5.37
N LEU A 15 3.99 13.79 4.73
CA LEU A 15 5.29 13.13 4.64
C LEU A 15 6.03 13.09 5.99
N ALA A 16 5.72 13.96 6.95
CA ALA A 16 6.28 13.85 8.29
C ALA A 16 5.71 12.64 9.03
N ALA A 17 4.39 12.39 8.91
CA ALA A 17 3.76 11.18 9.44
C ALA A 17 4.35 9.91 8.80
N LEU A 18 4.54 9.90 7.47
CA LEU A 18 5.18 8.77 6.79
C LEU A 18 6.60 8.51 7.32
N ARG A 19 7.42 9.56 7.43
CA ARG A 19 8.78 9.44 8.00
C ARG A 19 8.75 8.92 9.44
N ALA A 20 7.81 9.39 10.26
CA ALA A 20 7.63 8.91 11.63
C ALA A 20 7.26 7.42 11.66
N ASN A 21 6.30 6.98 10.84
CA ASN A 21 5.90 5.57 10.74
C ASN A 21 7.07 4.68 10.35
N VAL A 22 7.89 5.09 9.37
CA VAL A 22 9.08 4.32 8.98
C VAL A 22 10.07 4.19 10.15
N ARG A 23 10.31 5.25 10.92
CA ARG A 23 11.17 5.19 12.12
C ARG A 23 10.58 4.26 13.18
N THR A 24 9.27 4.34 13.42
CA THR A 24 8.55 3.44 14.34
C THR A 24 8.70 1.98 13.90
N LEU A 25 8.51 1.68 12.61
CA LEU A 25 8.63 0.32 12.09
C LEU A 25 10.06 -0.22 12.17
N ARG A 26 11.07 0.63 11.99
CA ARG A 26 12.48 0.25 12.22
C ARG A 26 12.74 -0.06 13.70
N ALA A 27 12.10 0.65 14.62
CA ALA A 27 12.21 0.35 16.05
C ALA A 27 11.53 -0.99 16.43
N HIS A 28 10.49 -1.40 15.70
CA HIS A 28 9.87 -2.71 15.88
C HIS A 28 10.75 -3.87 15.38
N ALA A 29 11.62 -3.64 14.40
CA ALA A 29 12.52 -4.65 13.83
C ALA A 29 13.98 -4.16 13.84
N PRO A 30 14.60 -3.94 15.01
CA PRO A 30 15.88 -3.22 15.14
C PRO A 30 17.07 -3.95 14.52
N SER A 31 16.99 -5.28 14.36
CA SER A 31 18.03 -6.11 13.76
C SER A 31 17.87 -6.32 12.26
N ALA A 32 16.73 -5.94 11.68
CA ALA A 32 16.43 -6.14 10.27
C ALA A 32 16.54 -4.83 9.49
N ALA A 33 16.95 -4.94 8.23
CA ALA A 33 16.71 -3.88 7.25
C ALA A 33 15.20 -3.66 7.06
N LEU A 34 14.80 -2.49 6.55
CA LEU A 34 13.41 -2.19 6.22
C LEU A 34 13.24 -1.94 4.73
N MET A 35 12.36 -2.72 4.10
CA MET A 35 11.83 -2.47 2.77
C MET A 35 10.49 -1.75 2.85
N ALA A 36 10.46 -0.49 2.42
CA ALA A 36 9.20 0.24 2.28
C ALA A 36 8.53 -0.18 0.96
N VAL A 37 7.33 -0.75 1.06
CA VAL A 37 6.57 -1.22 -0.10
C VAL A 37 5.72 -0.08 -0.64
N VAL A 38 6.07 0.38 -1.84
CA VAL A 38 5.50 1.56 -2.52
C VAL A 38 4.78 1.20 -3.83
N LYS A 39 4.43 -0.08 -4.01
CA LYS A 39 3.58 -0.55 -5.13
C LYS A 39 2.23 0.17 -5.18
N SER A 40 1.58 0.12 -6.34
CA SER A 40 0.25 0.68 -6.60
C SER A 40 0.19 2.16 -6.23
N ASP A 41 1.16 2.92 -6.76
CA ASP A 41 1.35 4.34 -6.48
C ASP A 41 1.45 4.65 -4.98
N ALA A 42 2.29 3.90 -4.26
CA ALA A 42 2.39 3.96 -2.80
C ALA A 42 1.02 3.80 -2.11
N TYR A 43 0.25 2.77 -2.47
CA TYR A 43 -1.08 2.51 -1.94
C TYR A 43 -1.99 3.75 -2.12
N GLY A 44 -1.87 4.44 -3.26
CA GLY A 44 -2.61 5.66 -3.59
C GLY A 44 -2.06 6.96 -2.99
N HIS A 45 -0.91 6.95 -2.30
CA HIS A 45 -0.32 8.15 -1.69
C HIS A 45 0.65 8.88 -2.63
N GLY A 46 1.11 8.24 -3.70
CA GLY A 46 2.10 8.77 -4.65
C GLY A 46 3.48 8.12 -4.46
N ALA A 47 3.89 7.31 -5.43
CA ALA A 47 5.06 6.46 -5.33
C ALA A 47 6.36 7.23 -5.06
N VAL A 48 6.66 8.25 -5.87
CA VAL A 48 7.95 8.96 -5.82
C VAL A 48 8.12 9.76 -4.52
N PRO A 49 7.16 10.62 -4.10
CA PRO A 49 7.32 11.39 -2.86
C PRO A 49 7.38 10.48 -1.61
N CYS A 50 6.54 9.44 -1.55
CA CYS A 50 6.55 8.49 -0.44
C CYS A 50 7.84 7.66 -0.40
N ALA A 51 8.37 7.24 -1.55
CA ALA A 51 9.62 6.50 -1.62
C ALA A 51 10.81 7.35 -1.12
N ARG A 52 10.89 8.64 -1.53
CA ARG A 52 11.92 9.57 -1.05
C ARG A 52 11.84 9.77 0.46
N ALA A 53 10.64 10.08 0.98
CA ALA A 53 10.41 10.23 2.41
C ALA A 53 10.74 8.95 3.20
N ALA A 54 10.42 7.77 2.68
CA ALA A 54 10.77 6.51 3.31
C ALA A 54 12.29 6.28 3.37
N ARG A 55 13.04 6.64 2.30
CA ARG A 55 14.51 6.60 2.29
C ARG A 55 15.12 7.51 3.34
N GLU A 56 14.67 8.75 3.40
CA GLU A 56 15.13 9.75 4.39
C GLU A 56 14.89 9.28 5.83
N ALA A 57 13.83 8.50 6.07
CA ALA A 57 13.52 7.92 7.37
C ALA A 57 14.29 6.62 7.69
N GLY A 58 15.10 6.12 6.75
CA GLY A 58 15.99 4.98 6.94
C GLY A 58 15.52 3.66 6.32
N ALA A 59 14.55 3.68 5.39
CA ALA A 59 14.26 2.49 4.58
C ALA A 59 15.45 2.17 3.65
N THR A 60 16.09 1.02 3.85
CA THR A 60 17.26 0.60 3.07
C THR A 60 16.89 -0.19 1.81
N TRP A 61 15.63 -0.59 1.68
CA TRP A 61 15.05 -1.16 0.47
C TRP A 61 13.74 -0.48 0.07
N LEU A 62 13.41 -0.52 -1.22
CA LEU A 62 12.07 -0.22 -1.73
C LEU A 62 11.49 -1.46 -2.42
N GLY A 63 10.19 -1.68 -2.27
CA GLY A 63 9.48 -2.79 -2.90
C GLY A 63 8.34 -2.31 -3.80
N THR A 64 8.29 -2.81 -5.02
CA THR A 64 7.21 -2.55 -6.00
C THR A 64 6.63 -3.87 -6.48
N ALA A 65 5.43 -3.86 -7.06
CA ALA A 65 4.88 -5.08 -7.64
C ALA A 65 5.52 -5.34 -8.99
N THR A 66 5.39 -4.40 -9.92
CA THR A 66 5.72 -4.61 -11.33
C THR A 66 7.06 -3.95 -11.70
N PRO A 67 7.73 -4.41 -12.77
CA PRO A 67 8.94 -3.75 -13.23
C PRO A 67 8.71 -2.30 -13.68
N GLU A 68 7.55 -1.96 -14.22
CA GLU A 68 7.23 -0.58 -14.63
C GLU A 68 7.24 0.39 -13.44
N GLU A 69 6.71 -0.04 -12.29
CA GLU A 69 6.76 0.75 -11.06
C GLU A 69 8.21 0.94 -10.59
N ALA A 70 9.02 -0.12 -10.59
CA ALA A 70 10.43 -0.03 -10.19
C ALA A 70 11.25 0.87 -11.12
N LEU A 71 11.05 0.74 -12.44
CA LEU A 71 11.71 1.56 -13.46
C LEU A 71 11.27 3.03 -13.34
N ALA A 72 10.01 3.30 -13.01
CA ALA A 72 9.55 4.67 -12.74
C ALA A 72 10.26 5.29 -11.52
N LEU A 73 10.50 4.53 -10.45
CA LEU A 73 11.28 5.00 -9.30
C LEU A 73 12.73 5.30 -9.70
N ARG A 74 13.36 4.43 -10.50
CA ARG A 74 14.71 4.64 -11.03
C ARG A 74 14.79 5.89 -11.91
N ALA A 75 13.86 6.07 -12.82
CA ALA A 75 13.76 7.25 -13.68
C ALA A 75 13.56 8.54 -12.86
N ALA A 76 12.91 8.46 -11.69
CA ALA A 76 12.77 9.57 -10.76
C ALA A 76 14.01 9.83 -9.87
N GLY A 77 15.13 9.15 -10.15
CA GLY A 77 16.41 9.35 -9.49
C GLY A 77 16.55 8.66 -8.13
N LEU A 78 15.69 7.70 -7.77
CA LEU A 78 15.78 7.03 -6.47
C LEU A 78 16.96 6.04 -6.41
N PRO A 79 17.93 6.25 -5.50
CA PRO A 79 19.09 5.38 -5.36
C PRO A 79 18.78 4.14 -4.50
N GLY A 80 19.79 3.29 -4.32
CA GLY A 80 19.77 2.15 -3.40
C GLY A 80 18.97 0.95 -3.94
N ARG A 81 18.74 -0.06 -3.10
CA ARG A 81 18.12 -1.34 -3.52
C ARG A 81 16.61 -1.18 -3.77
N ILE A 82 16.15 -1.62 -4.95
CA ILE A 82 14.73 -1.66 -5.33
C ILE A 82 14.42 -3.07 -5.82
N MET A 83 13.37 -3.68 -5.28
CA MET A 83 12.91 -4.99 -5.67
C MET A 83 11.55 -4.92 -6.36
N CYS A 84 11.35 -5.73 -7.41
CA CYS A 84 10.04 -6.00 -8.01
C CYS A 84 9.83 -7.51 -8.23
N TRP A 85 8.58 -7.98 -8.11
CA TRP A 85 8.31 -9.41 -7.97
C TRP A 85 7.19 -9.98 -8.83
N LEU A 86 6.40 -9.14 -9.50
CA LEU A 86 5.29 -9.57 -10.34
C LEU A 86 5.71 -9.47 -11.81
N TRP A 87 6.30 -10.56 -12.29
CA TRP A 87 6.81 -10.70 -13.65
C TRP A 87 5.91 -11.58 -14.50
N THR A 88 5.94 -11.35 -15.81
CA THR A 88 5.31 -12.19 -16.83
C THR A 88 6.31 -12.49 -17.96
N PRO A 89 6.09 -13.57 -18.74
CA PRO A 89 6.95 -13.90 -19.87
C PRO A 89 7.11 -12.73 -20.84
N GLY A 90 8.34 -12.45 -21.25
CA GLY A 90 8.67 -11.32 -22.13
C GLY A 90 8.68 -9.94 -21.44
N GLY A 91 8.71 -9.91 -20.10
CA GLY A 91 8.87 -8.68 -19.34
C GLY A 91 10.18 -7.93 -19.65
N PRO A 92 10.34 -6.70 -19.15
CA PRO A 92 11.48 -5.82 -19.42
C PRO A 92 12.75 -6.22 -18.61
N TRP A 93 13.18 -7.48 -18.73
CA TRP A 93 14.29 -8.04 -17.94
C TRP A 93 15.60 -7.30 -18.16
N ALA A 94 15.94 -6.98 -19.42
CA ALA A 94 17.15 -6.24 -19.76
C ALA A 94 17.16 -4.85 -19.11
N GLN A 95 16.06 -4.09 -19.24
CA GLN A 95 15.95 -2.76 -18.62
C GLN A 95 16.05 -2.84 -17.09
N ALA A 96 15.51 -3.88 -16.46
CA ALA A 96 15.62 -4.05 -15.01
C ALA A 96 17.06 -4.34 -14.56
N ILE A 97 17.81 -5.13 -15.33
CA ILE A 97 19.24 -5.40 -15.05
C ILE A 97 20.05 -4.11 -15.23
N GLU A 98 19.87 -3.40 -16.34
CA GLU A 98 20.55 -2.12 -16.62
C GLU A 98 20.25 -1.07 -15.55
N ALA A 99 19.05 -1.10 -14.97
CA ALA A 99 18.62 -0.22 -13.89
C ALA A 99 19.00 -0.72 -12.48
N ASP A 100 19.83 -1.76 -12.35
CA ASP A 100 20.28 -2.36 -11.08
C ASP A 100 19.09 -2.66 -10.14
N LEU A 101 18.07 -3.34 -10.67
CA LEU A 101 16.91 -3.80 -9.91
C LEU A 101 17.13 -5.24 -9.43
N ASP A 102 16.69 -5.52 -8.20
CA ASP A 102 16.54 -6.88 -7.70
C ASP A 102 15.20 -7.46 -8.21
N VAL A 103 15.24 -8.59 -8.90
CA VAL A 103 14.05 -9.21 -9.51
C VAL A 103 13.68 -10.52 -8.83
N SER A 104 12.39 -10.77 -8.60
CA SER A 104 11.98 -12.05 -8.03
C SER A 104 11.80 -13.13 -9.09
N VAL A 105 12.35 -14.31 -8.82
CA VAL A 105 12.14 -15.52 -9.62
C VAL A 105 11.39 -16.55 -8.77
N SER A 106 10.31 -17.09 -9.33
CA SER A 106 9.43 -18.06 -8.65
C SER A 106 9.25 -19.36 -9.43
N GLY A 107 9.85 -19.48 -10.62
CA GLY A 107 9.74 -20.65 -11.47
C GLY A 107 10.72 -20.63 -12.64
N MET A 108 10.88 -21.79 -13.28
CA MET A 108 11.93 -22.03 -14.28
C MET A 108 11.84 -21.13 -15.52
N TRP A 109 10.65 -20.74 -15.96
CA TRP A 109 10.50 -19.84 -17.10
C TRP A 109 11.18 -18.48 -16.83
N ALA A 110 10.97 -17.91 -15.63
CA ALA A 110 11.51 -16.62 -15.24
C ALA A 110 13.03 -16.70 -15.06
N LEU A 111 13.53 -17.80 -14.47
CA LEU A 111 14.97 -18.04 -14.36
C LEU A 111 15.63 -18.08 -15.75
N ARG A 112 15.04 -18.79 -16.71
CA ARG A 112 15.58 -18.87 -18.08
C ARG A 112 15.58 -17.50 -18.78
N GLU A 113 14.51 -16.72 -18.64
CA GLU A 113 14.42 -15.40 -19.26
C GLU A 113 15.41 -14.40 -18.64
N VAL A 114 15.52 -14.34 -17.31
CA VAL A 114 16.47 -13.41 -16.66
C VAL A 114 17.92 -13.77 -16.97
N VAL A 115 18.25 -15.07 -17.06
CA VAL A 115 19.59 -15.55 -17.45
C VAL A 115 19.91 -15.16 -18.89
N ALA A 116 18.96 -15.33 -19.82
CA ALA A 116 19.14 -14.92 -21.21
C ALA A 116 19.31 -13.39 -21.33
N ALA A 117 18.53 -12.62 -20.58
CA ALA A 117 18.64 -11.16 -20.54
C ALA A 117 19.99 -10.71 -19.97
N ALA A 118 20.47 -11.32 -18.87
CA ALA A 118 21.79 -11.03 -18.30
C ALA A 118 22.92 -11.30 -19.29
N GLN A 119 22.83 -12.41 -20.03
CA GLN A 119 23.79 -12.72 -21.10
C GLN A 119 23.77 -11.67 -22.22
N ALA A 120 22.59 -11.19 -22.62
CA ALA A 120 22.45 -10.19 -23.66
C ALA A 120 22.95 -8.80 -23.23
N VAL A 121 22.69 -8.39 -21.98
CA VAL A 121 23.15 -7.13 -21.39
C VAL A 121 24.65 -7.17 -21.08
N GLY A 122 25.20 -8.36 -20.81
CA GLY A 122 26.59 -8.52 -20.39
C GLY A 122 26.84 -8.15 -18.92
N ALA A 123 25.81 -8.21 -18.08
CA ALA A 123 25.89 -7.93 -16.64
C ALA A 123 25.05 -8.94 -15.84
N PRO A 124 25.52 -9.38 -14.65
CA PRO A 124 24.78 -10.33 -13.84
C PRO A 124 23.47 -9.73 -13.31
N ALA A 125 22.38 -10.48 -13.43
CA ALA A 125 21.11 -10.09 -12.84
C ALA A 125 21.08 -10.36 -11.33
N ARG A 126 20.51 -9.44 -10.55
CA ARG A 126 20.27 -9.64 -9.12
C ARG A 126 18.92 -10.32 -8.91
N VAL A 127 18.93 -11.57 -8.45
CA VAL A 127 17.74 -12.42 -8.38
C VAL A 127 17.42 -12.79 -6.93
N GLN A 128 16.14 -12.68 -6.57
CA GLN A 128 15.63 -13.21 -5.31
C GLN A 128 14.65 -14.37 -5.53
N LEU A 129 15.01 -15.53 -5.00
CA LEU A 129 14.20 -16.74 -5.12
C LEU A 129 13.04 -16.69 -4.13
N LYS A 130 11.83 -16.86 -4.66
CA LYS A 130 10.61 -16.86 -3.85
C LYS A 130 10.15 -18.28 -3.59
N ALA A 131 10.05 -18.66 -2.33
CA ALA A 131 9.43 -19.89 -1.87
C ALA A 131 7.92 -19.68 -1.67
N ASP A 132 7.10 -20.65 -2.10
CA ASP A 132 5.72 -20.75 -1.64
C ASP A 132 5.66 -21.66 -0.41
N THR A 133 5.47 -21.04 0.75
CA THR A 133 5.45 -21.74 2.04
C THR A 133 4.04 -22.08 2.52
N GLY A 134 3.00 -21.78 1.71
CA GLY A 134 1.61 -22.08 2.05
C GLY A 134 0.60 -20.99 1.64
N LEU A 135 1.03 -19.95 0.93
CA LEU A 135 0.10 -18.92 0.45
C LEU A 135 -0.64 -19.39 -0.82
N GLY A 136 -0.02 -20.23 -1.64
CA GLY A 136 -0.66 -20.77 -2.85
C GLY A 136 -0.87 -19.73 -3.97
N ARG A 137 -0.07 -18.65 -4.00
CA ARG A 137 -0.25 -17.53 -4.94
C ARG A 137 0.85 -17.44 -5.99
N ASN A 138 2.08 -17.25 -5.53
CA ASN A 138 3.29 -17.18 -6.35
C ASN A 138 4.45 -17.62 -5.45
N GLY A 139 5.55 -18.06 -6.04
CA GLY A 139 6.64 -18.73 -5.34
C GLY A 139 6.74 -20.18 -5.77
N CYS A 140 7.94 -20.73 -5.67
CA CYS A 140 8.24 -22.10 -6.00
C CYS A 140 7.77 -23.03 -4.89
N ARG A 141 7.07 -24.10 -5.26
CA ARG A 141 6.61 -25.10 -4.30
C ARG A 141 7.79 -25.87 -3.70
N PRO A 142 7.63 -26.46 -2.51
CA PRO A 142 8.69 -27.27 -1.88
C PRO A 142 9.23 -28.38 -2.79
N ASP A 143 8.36 -29.06 -3.53
CA ASP A 143 8.74 -30.18 -4.40
C ASP A 143 9.60 -29.74 -5.60
N ASP A 144 9.42 -28.51 -6.07
CA ASP A 144 10.14 -27.92 -7.21
C ASP A 144 11.36 -27.09 -6.76
N TRP A 145 11.50 -26.82 -5.46
CA TRP A 145 12.55 -25.97 -4.90
C TRP A 145 13.97 -26.49 -5.16
N PRO A 146 14.27 -27.80 -5.06
CA PRO A 146 15.56 -28.36 -5.44
C PRO A 146 15.99 -28.01 -6.87
N GLU A 147 15.08 -28.13 -7.83
CA GLU A 147 15.36 -27.82 -9.24
C GLU A 147 15.68 -26.34 -9.41
N LEU A 148 14.82 -25.45 -8.88
CA LEU A 148 15.01 -24.02 -9.02
C LEU A 148 16.32 -23.53 -8.38
N VAL A 149 16.66 -24.03 -7.19
CA VAL A 149 17.90 -23.68 -6.50
C VAL A 149 19.12 -24.18 -7.27
N GLY A 150 19.10 -25.44 -7.74
CA GLY A 150 20.21 -26.02 -8.49
C GLY A 150 20.49 -25.26 -9.79
N GLU A 151 19.44 -24.92 -10.53
CA GLU A 151 19.55 -24.16 -11.78
C GLU A 151 20.00 -22.71 -11.54
N ALA A 152 19.54 -22.08 -10.45
CA ALA A 152 19.99 -20.74 -10.07
C ALA A 152 21.49 -20.73 -9.71
N LEU A 153 21.97 -21.71 -8.94
CA LEU A 153 23.40 -21.85 -8.62
C LEU A 153 24.25 -22.12 -9.86
N SER A 154 23.75 -22.93 -10.80
CA SER A 154 24.40 -23.16 -12.09
C SER A 154 24.51 -21.89 -12.93
N ALA A 155 23.49 -21.04 -12.93
CA ALA A 155 23.53 -19.73 -13.56
C ALA A 155 24.48 -18.75 -12.86
N GLU A 156 24.51 -18.75 -11.52
CA GLU A 156 25.41 -17.92 -10.71
C GLU A 156 26.87 -18.31 -10.91
N ALA A 157 27.19 -19.61 -10.97
CA ALA A 157 28.55 -20.10 -11.26
C ALA A 157 29.06 -19.69 -12.65
N ARG A 158 28.15 -19.41 -13.59
CA ARG A 158 28.47 -18.85 -14.92
C ARG A 158 28.57 -17.32 -14.94
N GLY A 159 28.37 -16.66 -13.79
CA GLY A 159 28.38 -15.20 -13.66
C GLY A 159 27.19 -14.50 -14.30
N LEU A 160 26.08 -15.21 -14.56
CA LEU A 160 24.90 -14.65 -15.24
C LEU A 160 23.89 -14.07 -14.26
N ILE A 161 23.85 -14.57 -13.02
CA ILE A 161 23.00 -14.02 -11.97
C ILE A 161 23.78 -13.97 -10.65
N THR A 162 23.24 -13.24 -9.69
CA THR A 162 23.59 -13.36 -8.27
C THR A 162 22.30 -13.58 -7.49
N VAL A 163 22.24 -14.64 -6.67
CA VAL A 163 21.09 -14.92 -5.81
C VAL A 163 21.19 -14.06 -4.55
N THR A 164 20.57 -12.89 -4.59
CA THR A 164 20.69 -11.85 -3.55
C THR A 164 19.73 -12.07 -2.39
N GLY A 165 18.68 -12.88 -2.55
CA GLY A 165 17.71 -13.07 -1.49
C GLY A 165 16.83 -14.31 -1.59
N LEU A 166 16.35 -14.74 -0.44
CA LEU A 166 15.39 -15.83 -0.27
C LEU A 166 14.17 -15.32 0.48
N TRP A 167 12.97 -15.54 -0.05
CA TRP A 167 11.79 -14.93 0.56
C TRP A 167 10.48 -15.68 0.36
N SER A 168 9.51 -15.37 1.23
CA SER A 168 8.14 -15.84 1.15
C SER A 168 7.15 -14.75 1.61
N HIS A 169 5.87 -15.07 1.70
CA HIS A 169 4.82 -14.17 2.18
C HIS A 169 3.75 -14.94 2.98
N PHE A 170 3.40 -14.41 4.15
CA PHE A 170 2.34 -14.98 4.98
C PHE A 170 0.95 -14.84 4.34
N ALA A 171 0.08 -15.80 4.66
CA ALA A 171 -1.34 -15.79 4.29
C ALA A 171 -2.21 -15.08 5.32
N CYS A 172 -2.03 -15.39 6.60
CA CYS A 172 -2.93 -14.98 7.69
C CYS A 172 -2.16 -14.29 8.84
N ALA A 173 -1.08 -13.56 8.55
CA ALA A 173 -0.31 -12.89 9.60
C ALA A 173 -1.10 -11.77 10.31
N ASP A 174 -2.18 -11.32 9.70
CA ASP A 174 -3.17 -10.38 10.20
C ASP A 174 -4.29 -11.02 11.05
N GLU A 175 -4.27 -12.34 11.20
CA GLU A 175 -5.15 -13.12 12.09
C GLU A 175 -4.31 -13.73 13.25
N PRO A 176 -4.21 -13.06 14.42
CA PRO A 176 -3.37 -13.51 15.52
C PRO A 176 -3.61 -14.96 15.94
N GLY A 177 -2.53 -15.74 16.01
CA GLY A 177 -2.58 -17.14 16.44
C GLY A 177 -3.07 -18.13 15.37
N HIS A 178 -3.33 -17.68 14.14
CA HIS A 178 -3.73 -18.58 13.06
C HIS A 178 -2.64 -19.66 12.82
N PRO A 179 -2.98 -20.97 12.79
CA PRO A 179 -1.99 -22.05 12.76
C PRO A 179 -1.11 -22.06 11.50
N SER A 180 -1.57 -21.44 10.40
CA SER A 180 -0.76 -21.30 9.18
C SER A 180 0.50 -20.47 9.40
N ILE A 181 0.53 -19.54 10.36
CA ILE A 181 1.68 -18.66 10.60
C ILE A 181 2.92 -19.48 10.95
N GLN A 182 2.81 -20.33 11.97
CA GLN A 182 3.93 -21.17 12.41
C GLN A 182 4.27 -22.26 11.38
N ALA A 183 3.27 -22.78 10.66
CA ALA A 183 3.52 -23.72 9.56
C ALA A 183 4.33 -23.08 8.43
N GLN A 184 3.95 -21.87 7.98
CA GLN A 184 4.66 -21.13 6.94
C GLN A 184 6.07 -20.72 7.39
N LEU A 185 6.25 -20.34 8.65
CA LEU A 185 7.55 -19.93 9.19
C LEU A 185 8.52 -21.12 9.30
N THR A 186 8.05 -22.27 9.81
CA THR A 186 8.82 -23.52 9.82
C THR A 186 9.23 -23.90 8.40
N ARG A 187 8.27 -23.90 7.47
CA ARG A 187 8.54 -24.24 6.07
C ARG A 187 9.56 -23.30 5.43
N PHE A 188 9.45 -22.00 5.72
CA PHE A 188 10.41 -21.01 5.22
C PHE A 188 11.82 -21.28 5.71
N ARG A 189 11.99 -21.56 7.02
CA ARG A 189 13.30 -21.91 7.60
C ARG A 189 13.91 -23.15 6.93
N GLU A 190 13.10 -24.18 6.70
CA GLU A 190 13.56 -25.42 6.04
C GLU A 190 13.98 -25.16 4.58
N MET A 191 13.21 -24.38 3.82
CA MET A 191 13.56 -24.05 2.42
C MET A 191 14.77 -23.13 2.31
N VAL A 192 14.95 -22.20 3.26
CA VAL A 192 16.15 -21.36 3.37
C VAL A 192 17.37 -22.21 3.70
N ALA A 193 17.27 -23.06 4.73
CA ALA A 193 18.37 -23.95 5.13
C ALA A 193 18.80 -24.86 3.98
N TYR A 194 17.85 -25.47 3.25
CA TYR A 194 18.15 -26.25 2.06
C TYR A 194 18.96 -25.45 1.03
N ALA A 195 18.51 -24.24 0.67
CA ALA A 195 19.19 -23.43 -0.34
C ALA A 195 20.62 -23.05 0.09
N GLU A 196 20.82 -22.74 1.37
CA GLU A 196 22.13 -22.44 1.94
C GLU A 196 23.06 -23.65 1.98
N GLU A 197 22.54 -24.82 2.33
CA GLU A 197 23.28 -26.09 2.30
C GLU A 197 23.76 -26.41 0.88
N GLN A 198 22.96 -26.10 -0.15
CA GLN A 198 23.37 -26.27 -1.56
C GLN A 198 24.42 -25.25 -2.02
N GLY A 199 24.59 -24.14 -1.29
CA GLY A 199 25.62 -23.14 -1.59
C GLY A 199 25.10 -21.73 -1.81
N VAL A 200 23.79 -21.47 -1.76
CA VAL A 200 23.26 -20.10 -1.88
C VAL A 200 23.77 -19.26 -0.70
N ARG A 201 24.21 -18.03 -0.97
CA ARG A 201 24.69 -17.09 0.05
C ARG A 201 23.90 -15.78 -0.09
N PRO A 202 22.64 -15.74 0.37
CA PRO A 202 21.77 -14.58 0.12
C PRO A 202 22.23 -13.38 0.97
N GLU A 203 22.11 -12.18 0.40
CA GLU A 203 22.28 -10.92 1.12
C GLU A 203 21.13 -10.71 2.12
N VAL A 204 19.92 -11.16 1.77
CA VAL A 204 18.72 -10.99 2.61
C VAL A 204 17.80 -12.22 2.63
N ARG A 205 17.26 -12.53 3.81
CA ARG A 205 16.13 -13.45 4.02
C ARG A 205 14.95 -12.63 4.53
N HIS A 206 13.76 -12.83 3.95
CA HIS A 206 12.58 -12.09 4.40
C HIS A 206 11.24 -12.77 4.19
N ILE A 207 10.38 -12.73 5.20
CA ILE A 207 8.99 -13.22 5.13
C ILE A 207 7.98 -12.23 5.71
N ALA A 208 8.37 -11.46 6.74
CA ALA A 208 7.49 -10.53 7.43
C ALA A 208 6.93 -9.44 6.50
N ASN A 209 5.60 -9.40 6.42
CA ASN A 209 4.82 -8.26 5.96
C ASN A 209 4.46 -7.35 7.14
N SER A 210 3.78 -6.21 6.91
CA SER A 210 3.36 -5.28 7.98
C SER A 210 2.79 -5.94 9.26
N PRO A 211 1.79 -6.83 9.21
CA PRO A 211 1.27 -7.46 10.44
C PRO A 211 2.33 -8.30 11.15
N ALA A 212 3.06 -9.17 10.42
CA ALA A 212 4.12 -9.98 11.00
C ALA A 212 5.29 -9.14 11.57
N THR A 213 5.62 -8.00 10.97
CA THR A 213 6.62 -7.08 11.51
C THR A 213 6.20 -6.56 12.89
N LEU A 214 4.92 -6.25 13.07
CA LEU A 214 4.39 -5.67 14.31
C LEU A 214 4.20 -6.72 15.41
N THR A 215 3.89 -7.97 15.05
CA THR A 215 3.46 -8.99 16.03
C THR A 215 4.34 -10.23 16.15
N LEU A 216 5.23 -10.50 15.19
CA LEU A 216 6.01 -11.75 15.12
C LEU A 216 7.53 -11.48 14.97
N PRO A 217 8.24 -11.09 16.04
CA PRO A 217 9.67 -10.80 16.00
C PRO A 217 10.54 -11.91 15.40
N GLU A 218 10.16 -13.17 15.61
CA GLU A 218 10.86 -14.35 15.07
C GLU A 218 10.79 -14.48 13.54
N SER A 219 10.02 -13.62 12.88
CA SER A 219 9.82 -13.57 11.42
C SER A 219 10.58 -12.43 10.74
N HIS A 220 11.35 -11.62 11.48
CA HIS A 220 12.01 -10.42 10.95
C HIS A 220 13.19 -10.75 10.02
N PHE A 221 13.94 -11.82 10.31
CA PHE A 221 15.14 -12.23 9.56
C PHE A 221 16.06 -11.03 9.25
N ASP A 222 16.56 -10.93 8.02
CA ASP A 222 17.49 -9.87 7.60
C ASP A 222 16.75 -8.62 7.10
N LEU A 223 15.50 -8.77 6.64
CA LEU A 223 14.72 -7.69 6.02
C LEU A 223 13.22 -7.86 6.31
N VAL A 224 12.57 -6.78 6.76
CA VAL A 224 11.10 -6.71 6.89
C VAL A 224 10.49 -5.92 5.73
N ARG A 225 9.31 -6.34 5.24
CA ARG A 225 8.61 -5.69 4.10
C ARG A 225 7.31 -5.03 4.55
N THR A 226 7.38 -3.74 4.86
CA THR A 226 6.23 -3.01 5.39
C THR A 226 5.57 -2.18 4.28
N GLY A 227 4.27 -2.40 4.10
CA GLY A 227 3.43 -1.68 3.14
C GLY A 227 2.46 -0.78 3.87
N ILE A 228 1.28 -1.29 4.19
CA ILE A 228 0.18 -0.50 4.77
C ILE A 228 0.59 0.30 6.02
N ALA A 229 1.46 -0.28 6.86
CA ALA A 229 1.90 0.33 8.10
C ALA A 229 2.82 1.54 7.87
N VAL A 230 3.53 1.62 6.73
CA VAL A 230 4.28 2.83 6.35
C VAL A 230 3.33 4.02 6.19
N TYR A 231 2.12 3.75 5.69
CA TYR A 231 1.06 4.75 5.51
C TYR A 231 0.20 4.94 6.77
N GLY A 232 0.62 4.36 7.89
CA GLY A 232 0.03 4.58 9.20
C GLY A 232 -1.33 3.93 9.41
N ILE A 233 -1.63 2.89 8.64
CA ILE A 233 -2.88 2.15 8.70
C ILE A 233 -2.59 0.80 9.33
N SER A 234 -3.41 0.41 10.30
CA SER A 234 -3.32 -0.91 10.93
C SER A 234 -3.62 -2.01 9.91
N PRO A 235 -2.86 -3.12 9.88
CA PRO A 235 -3.11 -4.19 8.92
C PRO A 235 -4.46 -4.90 9.09
N SER A 236 -5.00 -4.93 10.31
CA SER A 236 -6.30 -5.54 10.60
C SER A 236 -6.85 -4.95 11.90
N PRO A 237 -8.18 -4.75 12.00
CA PRO A 237 -8.80 -4.33 13.26
C PRO A 237 -8.59 -5.34 14.39
N GLU A 238 -8.31 -6.61 14.09
CA GLU A 238 -8.01 -7.66 15.08
C GLU A 238 -6.66 -7.44 15.78
N LEU A 239 -5.74 -6.71 15.14
CA LEU A 239 -4.41 -6.42 15.69
C LEU A 239 -4.42 -5.19 16.61
N GLY A 240 -5.40 -4.30 16.42
CA GLY A 240 -5.48 -3.02 17.11
C GLY A 240 -5.54 -1.84 16.13
N THR A 241 -5.57 -0.64 16.70
CA THR A 241 -5.61 0.64 15.99
C THR A 241 -4.19 1.08 15.59
N PRO A 242 -4.04 2.04 14.66
CA PRO A 242 -2.73 2.64 14.39
C PRO A 242 -2.01 3.15 15.65
N ALA A 243 -2.73 3.74 16.59
CA ALA A 243 -2.17 4.29 17.82
C ALA A 243 -1.53 3.22 18.71
N ASP A 244 -2.10 2.02 18.76
CA ASP A 244 -1.56 0.89 19.54
C ASP A 244 -0.15 0.47 19.07
N PHE A 245 0.17 0.76 17.80
CA PHE A 245 1.47 0.50 17.19
C PHE A 245 2.35 1.76 17.05
N GLY A 246 1.92 2.90 17.61
CA GLY A 246 2.62 4.18 17.42
C GLY A 246 2.65 4.64 15.96
N LEU A 247 1.66 4.24 15.17
CA LEU A 247 1.50 4.60 13.76
C LEU A 247 0.49 5.73 13.61
N ARG A 248 0.67 6.55 12.57
CA ARG A 248 -0.18 7.70 12.26
C ARG A 248 -0.60 7.70 10.79
N PRO A 249 -1.91 7.65 10.48
CA PRO A 249 -2.39 7.69 9.09
C PRO A 249 -1.83 8.88 8.31
N VAL A 250 -1.40 8.62 7.08
CA VAL A 250 -0.68 9.60 6.24
C VAL A 250 -1.62 10.41 5.35
N MET A 251 -2.74 9.82 4.90
CA MET A 251 -3.68 10.45 3.97
C MET A 251 -4.88 11.06 4.69
N THR A 252 -5.19 12.31 4.35
CA THR A 252 -6.49 12.94 4.64
C THR A 252 -7.22 13.24 3.32
N LEU A 253 -8.39 12.65 3.12
CA LEU A 253 -9.23 12.87 1.95
C LEU A 253 -10.32 13.90 2.26
N THR A 254 -10.29 15.04 1.57
CA THR A 254 -11.28 16.11 1.75
C THR A 254 -11.91 16.52 0.43
N ALA A 255 -13.12 17.06 0.51
CA ALA A 255 -13.85 17.69 -0.59
C ALA A 255 -14.54 18.97 -0.10
N SER A 256 -14.88 19.87 -1.01
CA SER A 256 -15.69 21.05 -0.70
C SER A 256 -17.15 20.80 -1.10
N LEU A 257 -18.11 21.11 -0.24
CA LEU A 257 -19.53 21.03 -0.58
C LEU A 257 -19.82 21.86 -1.84
N ALA A 258 -20.32 21.24 -2.89
CA ALA A 258 -20.61 21.89 -4.16
C ALA A 258 -21.97 22.62 -4.15
N LEU A 259 -22.91 22.14 -3.35
CA LEU A 259 -24.24 22.71 -3.21
C LEU A 259 -24.80 22.38 -1.83
N VAL A 260 -25.50 23.33 -1.23
CA VAL A 260 -26.32 23.14 -0.03
C VAL A 260 -27.72 23.65 -0.36
N LYS A 261 -28.75 22.83 -0.15
CA LYS A 261 -30.13 23.16 -0.51
C LYS A 261 -31.16 22.59 0.45
N HIS A 262 -32.25 23.32 0.66
CA HIS A 262 -33.42 22.84 1.38
C HIS A 262 -34.27 21.91 0.52
N VAL A 263 -34.85 20.89 1.16
CA VAL A 263 -35.81 19.97 0.55
C VAL A 263 -36.95 19.66 1.53
N PRO A 264 -38.17 19.38 1.03
CA PRO A 264 -39.27 18.98 1.88
C PRO A 264 -39.04 17.56 2.46
N GLY A 265 -39.86 17.19 3.46
CA GLY A 265 -39.97 15.79 3.90
C GLY A 265 -40.56 14.91 2.81
N GLY A 266 -40.19 13.62 2.81
CA GLY A 266 -40.62 12.68 1.77
C GLY A 266 -39.90 12.82 0.43
N HIS A 267 -38.82 13.61 0.36
CA HIS A 267 -38.04 13.81 -0.86
C HIS A 267 -37.07 12.63 -1.08
N GLY A 268 -37.17 11.95 -2.22
CA GLY A 268 -36.24 10.90 -2.62
C GLY A 268 -34.87 11.48 -3.01
N VAL A 269 -33.78 10.84 -2.55
CA VAL A 269 -32.41 11.31 -2.78
C VAL A 269 -31.60 10.28 -3.55
N SER A 270 -30.90 10.76 -4.60
CA SER A 270 -30.03 9.98 -5.47
C SER A 270 -30.74 8.86 -6.26
N TYR A 271 -29.99 8.07 -7.02
CA TYR A 271 -30.52 7.05 -7.91
C TYR A 271 -31.36 6.01 -7.16
N GLY A 272 -32.57 5.74 -7.67
CA GLY A 272 -33.49 4.75 -7.13
C GLY A 272 -34.17 5.16 -5.82
N HIS A 273 -33.94 6.38 -5.31
CA HIS A 273 -34.56 6.92 -4.10
C HIS A 273 -34.46 5.98 -2.88
N HIS A 274 -33.30 5.31 -2.71
CA HIS A 274 -33.04 4.43 -1.54
C HIS A 274 -32.95 5.19 -0.23
N TYR A 275 -32.82 6.52 -0.29
CA TYR A 275 -32.97 7.41 0.85
C TYR A 275 -34.14 8.36 0.58
N THR A 276 -34.99 8.55 1.59
CA THR A 276 -36.10 9.50 1.57
C THR A 276 -36.01 10.35 2.83
N THR A 277 -36.08 11.67 2.69
CA THR A 277 -35.93 12.59 3.83
C THR A 277 -37.05 12.35 4.85
N PRO A 278 -36.72 12.17 6.15
CA PRO A 278 -37.72 11.90 7.18
C PRO A 278 -38.57 13.13 7.55
N GLY A 279 -38.11 14.32 7.17
CA GLY A 279 -38.75 15.61 7.37
C GLY A 279 -38.12 16.67 6.48
N ALA A 280 -38.57 17.93 6.60
CA ALA A 280 -37.89 19.03 5.94
C ALA A 280 -36.45 19.14 6.46
N THR A 281 -35.49 19.20 5.55
CA THR A 281 -34.06 19.18 5.89
C THR A 281 -33.23 19.91 4.84
N THR A 282 -31.92 19.97 5.09
CA THR A 282 -30.91 20.54 4.19
C THR A 282 -30.01 19.42 3.68
N LEU A 283 -29.82 19.34 2.37
CA LEU A 283 -28.92 18.38 1.71
C LEU A 283 -27.63 19.07 1.27
N GLY A 284 -26.49 18.43 1.54
CA GLY A 284 -25.18 18.83 1.07
C GLY A 284 -24.68 17.90 -0.04
N LEU A 285 -24.21 18.47 -1.15
CA LEU A 285 -23.64 17.74 -2.27
C LEU A 285 -22.12 17.67 -2.17
N VAL A 286 -21.56 16.46 -2.08
CA VAL A 286 -20.11 16.22 -2.04
C VAL A 286 -19.64 15.81 -3.44
N PRO A 287 -18.75 16.58 -4.11
CA PRO A 287 -18.40 16.41 -5.53
C PRO A 287 -17.26 15.39 -5.76
N VAL A 288 -17.35 14.24 -5.10
CA VAL A 288 -16.54 13.04 -5.39
C VAL A 288 -17.43 11.82 -5.41
N GLY A 289 -17.16 10.89 -6.33
CA GLY A 289 -17.93 9.66 -6.47
C GLY A 289 -17.06 8.44 -6.72
N TYR A 290 -17.66 7.36 -7.22
CA TYR A 290 -16.93 6.10 -7.41
C TYR A 290 -15.84 6.16 -8.50
N ALA A 291 -15.88 7.13 -9.41
CA ALA A 291 -14.77 7.36 -10.35
C ALA A 291 -13.58 8.09 -9.69
N ASP A 292 -13.80 8.77 -8.56
CA ASP A 292 -12.76 9.40 -7.75
C ASP A 292 -12.24 8.46 -6.65
N GLY A 293 -12.82 7.26 -6.50
CA GLY A 293 -12.41 6.22 -5.56
C GLY A 293 -13.39 5.94 -4.42
N ILE A 294 -14.52 6.65 -4.35
CA ILE A 294 -15.51 6.45 -3.27
C ILE A 294 -16.29 5.15 -3.51
N PRO A 295 -16.19 4.12 -2.65
CA PRO A 295 -16.78 2.83 -2.94
C PRO A 295 -18.30 2.92 -3.00
N ARG A 296 -18.88 2.52 -4.13
CA ARG A 296 -20.35 2.51 -4.30
C ARG A 296 -21.05 1.60 -3.29
N HIS A 297 -20.35 0.60 -2.78
CA HIS A 297 -20.82 -0.31 -1.73
C HIS A 297 -21.10 0.40 -0.39
N ALA A 298 -20.49 1.57 -0.14
CA ALA A 298 -20.77 2.42 1.03
C ALA A 298 -22.01 3.33 0.84
N SER A 299 -22.88 3.05 -0.12
CA SER A 299 -24.14 3.78 -0.30
C SER A 299 -25.03 3.61 0.93
N GLY A 300 -25.45 4.71 1.56
CA GLY A 300 -26.25 4.70 2.79
C GLY A 300 -25.45 4.70 4.10
N THR A 301 -24.17 4.31 4.06
CA THR A 301 -23.37 4.02 5.27
C THR A 301 -22.04 4.77 5.32
N GLY A 302 -21.50 5.22 4.19
CA GLY A 302 -20.20 5.90 4.12
C GLY A 302 -20.17 7.15 4.99
N PRO A 303 -19.25 7.24 5.99
CA PRO A 303 -19.21 8.34 6.94
C PRO A 303 -18.44 9.55 6.39
N VAL A 304 -18.87 10.76 6.74
CA VAL A 304 -18.22 12.02 6.37
C VAL A 304 -18.35 13.02 7.51
N LEU A 305 -17.29 13.74 7.85
CA LEU A 305 -17.36 14.88 8.77
C LEU A 305 -17.67 16.15 8.01
N VAL A 306 -18.79 16.81 8.33
CA VAL A 306 -19.19 18.11 7.77
C VAL A 306 -19.61 19.03 8.91
N GLY A 307 -18.98 20.20 9.02
CA GLY A 307 -19.30 21.16 10.09
C GLY A 307 -19.12 20.60 11.50
N GLY A 308 -18.14 19.72 11.70
CA GLY A 308 -17.87 19.07 12.99
C GLY A 308 -18.84 17.95 13.38
N LYS A 309 -19.75 17.54 12.49
CA LYS A 309 -20.71 16.45 12.74
C LYS A 309 -20.54 15.32 11.75
N TRP A 310 -20.62 14.08 12.23
CA TRP A 310 -20.65 12.89 11.37
C TRP A 310 -21.99 12.83 10.64
N ARG A 311 -21.88 12.70 9.32
CA ARG A 311 -22.98 12.46 8.38
C ARG A 311 -22.71 11.14 7.66
N THR A 312 -23.74 10.57 7.07
CA THR A 312 -23.60 9.41 6.18
C THR A 312 -24.09 9.75 4.78
N VAL A 313 -23.62 8.99 3.79
CA VAL A 313 -24.14 9.05 2.42
C VAL A 313 -25.66 8.87 2.42
N ALA A 314 -26.40 9.89 2.01
CA ALA A 314 -27.84 9.84 1.81
C ALA A 314 -28.17 9.27 0.43
N GLY A 315 -28.44 7.96 0.39
CA GLY A 315 -28.81 7.24 -0.84
C GLY A 315 -27.60 6.62 -1.54
N ARG A 316 -27.59 6.63 -2.88
CA ARG A 316 -26.50 6.02 -3.66
C ARG A 316 -25.34 6.98 -3.91
N VAL A 317 -24.12 6.44 -3.82
CA VAL A 317 -22.92 7.07 -4.39
C VAL A 317 -23.01 7.02 -5.92
N ALA A 318 -22.89 8.17 -6.57
CA ALA A 318 -22.84 8.30 -8.04
C ALA A 318 -21.39 8.32 -8.54
N MET A 319 -21.21 8.47 -9.87
CA MET A 319 -19.89 8.43 -10.50
C MET A 319 -18.97 9.54 -9.97
N ASP A 320 -19.50 10.75 -9.83
CA ASP A 320 -18.72 11.96 -9.56
C ASP A 320 -19.15 12.69 -8.27
N GLN A 321 -20.17 12.18 -7.57
CA GLN A 321 -20.76 12.87 -6.42
C GLN A 321 -21.59 11.94 -5.53
N PHE A 322 -21.84 12.37 -4.31
CA PHE A 322 -22.90 11.84 -3.46
C PHE A 322 -23.50 12.95 -2.59
N VAL A 323 -24.61 12.65 -1.94
CA VAL A 323 -25.32 13.61 -1.09
C VAL A 323 -25.22 13.17 0.36
N VAL A 324 -25.17 14.12 1.28
CA VAL A 324 -25.34 13.91 2.73
C VAL A 324 -26.55 14.71 3.21
N ASP A 325 -27.29 14.17 4.17
CA ASP A 325 -28.31 14.93 4.89
C ASP A 325 -27.63 15.70 6.06
N LEU A 326 -27.75 17.02 6.04
CA LEU A 326 -27.17 17.93 7.02
C LEU A 326 -28.10 18.14 8.23
N GLY A 327 -29.28 17.53 8.25
CA GLY A 327 -30.20 17.54 9.39
C GLY A 327 -30.61 18.95 9.81
N GLY A 328 -30.78 19.85 8.83
CA GLY A 328 -31.13 21.26 9.05
C GLY A 328 -29.94 22.21 9.25
N ASP A 329 -28.69 21.72 9.36
CA ASP A 329 -27.53 22.61 9.34
C ASP A 329 -27.36 23.23 7.94
N GLU A 330 -26.95 24.50 7.88
CA GLU A 330 -26.81 25.29 6.64
C GLU A 330 -25.38 25.84 6.45
N PRO A 331 -24.35 24.97 6.37
CA PRO A 331 -23.01 25.41 6.00
C PRO A 331 -23.03 26.01 4.58
N PRO A 332 -22.20 27.04 4.27
CA PRO A 332 -22.11 27.57 2.92
C PRO A 332 -21.50 26.54 1.94
N ALA A 333 -21.79 26.70 0.66
CA ALA A 333 -21.03 26.01 -0.38
C ALA A 333 -19.54 26.34 -0.24
N GLY A 334 -18.67 25.38 -0.53
CA GLY A 334 -17.23 25.47 -0.26
C GLY A 334 -16.80 24.88 1.08
N THR A 335 -17.73 24.71 2.04
CA THR A 335 -17.42 24.09 3.35
C THR A 335 -16.75 22.74 3.19
N GLU A 336 -15.70 22.50 3.97
CA GLU A 336 -14.94 21.25 3.94
C GLU A 336 -15.79 20.07 4.45
N ALA A 337 -15.77 19.00 3.66
CA ALA A 337 -16.23 17.67 4.00
C ALA A 337 -15.01 16.77 4.09
N VAL A 338 -14.72 16.23 5.28
CA VAL A 338 -13.61 15.30 5.51
C VAL A 338 -14.16 13.89 5.38
N LEU A 339 -13.74 13.18 4.34
CA LEU A 339 -14.21 11.81 4.10
C LEU A 339 -13.49 10.86 5.05
N PHE A 340 -12.16 10.91 5.07
CA PHE A 340 -11.38 10.24 6.09
C PHE A 340 -10.04 10.92 6.36
N GLY A 341 -9.44 10.65 7.52
CA GLY A 341 -8.15 11.19 7.93
C GLY A 341 -7.53 10.43 9.11
N PRO A 342 -6.54 11.02 9.80
CA PRO A 342 -5.90 10.44 10.98
C PRO A 342 -6.79 10.34 12.22
N GLY A 343 -7.89 11.10 12.28
CA GLY A 343 -8.85 11.09 13.38
C GLY A 343 -8.65 12.21 14.40
N ASP A 344 -7.66 13.10 14.22
CA ASP A 344 -7.34 14.16 15.19
C ASP A 344 -8.46 15.19 15.36
N ARG A 345 -9.29 15.39 14.32
CA ARG A 345 -10.46 16.29 14.34
C ARG A 345 -11.75 15.52 14.64
N GLY A 346 -11.63 14.26 15.02
CA GLY A 346 -12.75 13.33 15.16
C GLY A 346 -13.39 12.97 13.82
N GLU A 347 -12.69 13.11 12.69
CA GLU A 347 -13.16 12.66 11.38
C GLU A 347 -13.16 11.13 11.25
N PRO A 348 -13.90 10.56 10.27
CA PRO A 348 -13.81 9.13 10.00
C PRO A 348 -12.41 8.70 9.56
N THR A 349 -12.12 7.41 9.73
CA THR A 349 -10.86 6.81 9.29
C THR A 349 -11.04 6.01 7.99
N ALA A 350 -9.94 5.62 7.36
CA ALA A 350 -9.98 4.66 6.24
C ALA A 350 -10.61 3.31 6.66
N GLU A 351 -10.46 2.92 7.93
CA GLU A 351 -11.08 1.71 8.48
C GLU A 351 -12.60 1.86 8.60
N ASP A 352 -13.11 3.03 8.99
CA ASP A 352 -14.55 3.28 9.02
C ASP A 352 -15.19 3.21 7.63
N TRP A 353 -14.47 3.67 6.61
CA TRP A 353 -14.87 3.48 5.21
C TRP A 353 -14.77 2.03 4.75
N GLY A 354 -13.75 1.30 5.18
CA GLY A 354 -13.60 -0.14 4.94
C GLY A 354 -14.83 -0.89 5.47
N ARG A 355 -15.17 -0.66 6.74
CA ARG A 355 -16.36 -1.22 7.38
C ARG A 355 -17.65 -0.84 6.64
N ALA A 356 -17.81 0.43 6.28
CA ALA A 356 -19.01 0.91 5.58
C ALA A 356 -19.19 0.27 4.20
N ALA A 357 -18.08 -0.06 3.51
CA ALA A 357 -18.08 -0.68 2.19
C ALA A 357 -18.01 -2.22 2.22
N GLY A 358 -17.82 -2.84 3.40
CA GLY A 358 -17.61 -4.29 3.53
C GLY A 358 -16.25 -4.75 2.98
N THR A 359 -15.21 -3.95 3.20
CA THR A 359 -13.83 -4.23 2.75
C THR A 359 -12.81 -3.75 3.80
N ILE A 360 -11.52 -3.80 3.45
CA ILE A 360 -10.39 -3.42 4.29
C ILE A 360 -9.86 -2.03 3.93
N ALA A 361 -9.26 -1.33 4.90
CA ALA A 361 -8.66 0.00 4.72
C ALA A 361 -7.62 0.06 3.57
N TYR A 362 -6.95 -1.06 3.26
CA TYR A 362 -6.03 -1.18 2.12
C TYR A 362 -6.70 -0.81 0.81
N GLU A 363 -7.91 -1.34 0.55
CA GLU A 363 -8.63 -1.08 -0.70
C GLU A 363 -9.07 0.39 -0.75
N ILE A 364 -9.51 0.95 0.38
CA ILE A 364 -9.97 2.33 0.50
C ILE A 364 -8.91 3.31 0.03
N VAL A 365 -7.70 3.25 0.61
CA VAL A 365 -6.64 4.22 0.26
C VAL A 365 -6.04 3.96 -1.12
N THR A 366 -5.91 2.70 -1.52
CA THR A 366 -5.30 2.34 -2.81
C THR A 366 -6.15 2.75 -4.00
N ARG A 367 -7.48 2.82 -3.85
CA ARG A 367 -8.40 3.11 -4.95
C ARG A 367 -8.75 4.57 -5.15
N ILE A 368 -8.15 5.49 -4.40
CA ILE A 368 -8.36 6.92 -4.64
C ILE A 368 -7.85 7.27 -6.05
N GLY A 369 -8.75 7.70 -6.92
CA GLY A 369 -8.49 7.87 -8.34
C GLY A 369 -7.58 9.06 -8.65
N THR A 370 -6.97 9.08 -9.83
CA THR A 370 -6.04 10.15 -10.27
C THR A 370 -6.69 11.53 -10.46
N ARG A 371 -8.03 11.57 -10.56
CA ARG A 371 -8.83 12.82 -10.56
C ARG A 371 -8.82 13.54 -9.21
N VAL A 372 -8.42 12.87 -8.14
CA VAL A 372 -8.19 13.49 -6.83
C VAL A 372 -6.72 13.90 -6.76
N PRO A 373 -6.39 15.20 -6.80
CA PRO A 373 -5.01 15.65 -6.72
C PRO A 373 -4.41 15.27 -5.36
N ARG A 374 -3.18 14.78 -5.38
CA ARG A 374 -2.38 14.61 -4.17
C ARG A 374 -1.70 15.92 -3.82
N VAL A 375 -1.82 16.34 -2.57
CA VAL A 375 -1.15 17.52 -2.02
C VAL A 375 -0.19 17.04 -0.95
N TYR A 376 1.11 17.18 -1.20
CA TYR A 376 2.14 16.76 -0.25
C TYR A 376 2.43 17.89 0.72
N VAL A 377 2.36 17.59 2.02
CA VAL A 377 2.72 18.52 3.10
C VAL A 377 3.94 17.99 3.85
N ASN A 378 4.67 18.89 4.51
CA ASN A 378 5.91 18.58 5.22
C ASN A 378 6.98 17.92 4.34
N VAL A 379 7.08 18.38 3.09
CA VAL A 379 8.18 18.04 2.17
C VAL A 379 9.47 18.63 2.74
N ASN A 380 10.54 17.85 2.83
CA ASN A 380 11.85 18.40 3.16
C ASN A 380 12.38 19.16 1.93
N GLU A 381 12.63 20.46 2.06
CA GLU A 381 13.08 21.32 0.95
C GLU A 381 14.57 21.12 0.57
N GLU A 382 15.28 20.22 1.23
CA GLU A 382 16.71 19.96 0.97
C GLU A 382 16.91 18.82 -0.04
N GLN A 383 16.72 19.07 -1.35
CA GLN A 383 17.37 18.30 -2.42
C GLN A 383 17.18 18.81 -3.88
N ASP A 384 17.08 20.11 -4.10
CA ASP A 384 17.32 20.71 -5.44
C ASP A 384 18.59 21.60 -5.39
N GLY A 385 19.73 20.96 -5.13
CA GLY A 385 21.07 21.58 -5.15
C GLY A 385 22.01 20.85 -6.08
#